data_AF-A0A0L0VEV6-F1
#
_entry.id   AF-A0A0L0VEV6-F1
#
_cell.length_a   1.000
_cell.length_b   1.000
_cell.length_c   1.000
_cell.angle_alpha   90.00
_cell.angle_beta   90.00
_cell.angle_gamma   90.00
#
_symmetry.space_group_name_H-M   'P 1'
#
loop_
_entity.id
_entity.type
_entity.pdbx_description
1 polymer ?
#
loop_
_entity_poly.entity_id
_entity_poly.type
_entity_poly.pdbx_seq_one_letter_code
_entity_poly.pdbx_strand_id
1 'polypeptide(L)'
;MDTDLHNLICCPDWEVYINRLAGAIAKEQLPLRLLEAQAMLYELLVHLIPPSVIIVQLANDLLTQVDEALRPEIIYWAACRAPDTPSPNTV
;
A
#
# COMPACT_ATOMS: atom_id res chain seq x y z
N MET A 1 17.15 -15.95 -30.24
CA MET A 1 17.84 -14.94 -29.42
C MET A 1 16.74 -13.98 -28.98
N ASP A 2 15.72 -14.49 -28.29
CA ASP A 2 14.42 -13.81 -28.18
C ASP A 2 13.69 -14.23 -26.90
N THR A 3 14.43 -14.46 -25.81
CA THR A 3 13.83 -14.75 -24.50
C THR A 3 13.91 -13.59 -23.51
N ASP A 4 14.65 -12.54 -23.83
CA ASP A 4 14.89 -11.39 -22.96
C ASP A 4 13.95 -10.20 -23.22
N LEU A 5 13.10 -10.25 -24.27
CA LEU A 5 12.13 -9.18 -24.53
C LEU A 5 10.87 -9.28 -23.67
N HIS A 6 10.60 -10.45 -23.08
CA HIS A 6 9.47 -10.65 -22.16
C HIS A 6 9.76 -10.12 -20.75
N ASN A 7 11.02 -9.91 -20.38
CA ASN A 7 11.39 -9.39 -19.06
C ASN A 7 11.44 -7.85 -19.03
N LEU A 8 11.04 -7.21 -20.13
CA LEU A 8 10.74 -5.78 -20.20
C LEU A 8 9.24 -5.52 -19.96
N ILE A 9 8.59 -6.34 -19.13
CA ILE A 9 7.26 -6.00 -18.61
C ILE A 9 7.50 -4.78 -17.72
N CYS A 10 7.23 -3.58 -18.26
CA CYS A 10 6.99 -2.40 -17.45
C CYS A 10 6.16 -2.83 -16.24
N CYS A 11 6.60 -2.50 -15.02
CA CYS A 11 5.82 -2.75 -13.81
C CYS A 11 4.36 -2.34 -14.11
N PRO A 12 3.38 -3.23 -13.89
CA PRO A 12 2.02 -2.96 -14.28
C PRO A 12 1.55 -1.64 -13.66
N ASP A 13 0.82 -0.82 -14.42
CA ASP A 13 0.54 0.57 -14.05
C ASP A 13 -0.07 0.72 -12.64
N TRP A 14 -0.86 -0.27 -12.20
CA TRP A 14 -1.44 -0.30 -10.86
C TRP A 14 -0.40 -0.48 -9.75
N GLU A 15 0.67 -1.24 -9.98
CA GLU A 15 1.76 -1.44 -9.02
C GLU A 15 2.57 -0.16 -8.86
N VAL A 16 2.87 0.51 -9.98
CA VAL A 16 3.53 1.83 -9.97
C VAL A 16 2.66 2.87 -9.26
N TYR A 17 1.34 2.79 -9.44
CA TYR A 17 0.39 3.69 -8.80
C TYR A 17 0.30 3.48 -7.28
N ILE A 18 0.30 2.23 -6.81
CA ILE A 18 0.34 1.91 -5.37
C ILE A 18 1.66 2.35 -4.74
N ASN A 19 2.79 2.20 -5.43
CA ASN A 19 4.08 2.65 -4.91
C ASN A 19 4.13 4.17 -4.75
N ARG A 20 3.55 4.91 -5.71
CA ARG A 20 3.37 6.37 -5.59
C ARG A 20 2.47 6.75 -4.42
N LEU A 21 1.38 6.02 -4.22
CA LEU A 21 0.47 6.21 -3.08
C LEU A 21 1.19 5.99 -1.75
N ALA A 22 1.97 4.90 -1.62
CA ALA A 22 2.77 4.60 -0.45
C ALA A 22 3.77 5.74 -0.14
N GLY A 23 4.43 6.25 -1.17
CA GLY A 23 5.35 7.39 -1.04
C GLY A 23 4.66 8.70 -0.67
N ALA A 24 3.43 8.93 -1.11
CA ALA A 24 2.64 10.09 -0.70
C ALA A 24 2.24 9.99 0.79
N ILE A 25 1.83 8.80 1.23
CA ILE A 25 1.48 8.51 2.63
C ILE A 25 2.73 8.65 3.52
N ALA A 26 3.86 8.06 3.15
CA ALA A 26 5.08 8.10 3.97
C ALA A 26 5.65 9.52 4.15
N LYS A 27 5.43 10.43 3.20
CA LYS A 27 5.95 11.80 3.25
C LYS A 27 5.18 12.71 4.20
N GLU A 28 3.86 12.75 4.09
CA GLU A 28 3.03 13.73 4.80
C GLU A 28 1.70 13.12 5.27
N GLN A 29 1.51 13.06 6.58
CA GLN A 29 0.25 12.64 7.21
C GLN A 29 -0.65 13.87 7.47
N LEU A 30 -1.07 14.56 6.41
CA LEU A 30 -1.99 15.71 6.47
C LEU A 30 -3.40 15.32 5.98
N PRO A 31 -4.47 15.93 6.53
CA PRO A 31 -5.85 15.56 6.17
C PRO A 31 -6.18 15.79 4.69
N LEU A 32 -5.55 16.80 4.06
CA LEU A 32 -5.71 17.04 2.62
C LEU A 32 -5.08 15.93 1.77
N ARG A 33 -3.90 15.43 2.17
CA ARG A 33 -3.21 14.34 1.48
C ARG A 33 -3.93 13.00 1.64
N LEU A 34 -4.60 12.80 2.78
CA LEU A 34 -5.44 11.63 3.00
C LEU A 34 -6.63 11.59 2.03
N LEU A 35 -7.26 12.73 1.73
CA LEU A 35 -8.35 12.81 0.75
C LEU A 35 -7.88 12.47 -0.66
N GLU A 36 -6.69 12.94 -1.04
CA GLU A 36 -6.07 12.60 -2.33
C GLU A 36 -5.75 11.09 -2.39
N ALA A 37 -5.15 10.53 -1.33
CA ALA A 37 -4.89 9.10 -1.21
C ALA A 37 -6.19 8.26 -1.31
N GLN A 38 -7.28 8.75 -0.72
CA GLN A 38 -8.59 8.11 -0.80
C GLN A 38 -9.15 8.13 -2.24
N ALA A 39 -9.01 9.25 -2.96
CA ALA A 39 -9.38 9.32 -4.37
C ALA A 39 -8.59 8.33 -5.23
N MET A 40 -7.28 8.23 -4.99
CA MET A 40 -6.41 7.25 -5.66
C MET A 40 -6.85 5.80 -5.40
N LEU A 41 -7.23 5.47 -4.17
CA LEU A 41 -7.78 4.14 -3.85
C LEU A 41 -9.09 3.87 -4.58
N TYR A 42 -9.96 4.87 -4.74
CA TYR A 42 -11.20 4.70 -5.49
C TYR A 42 -10.95 4.46 -6.99
N GLU A 43 -9.93 5.08 -7.59
CA GLU A 43 -9.54 4.79 -8.98
C GLU A 43 -9.11 3.32 -9.15
N LEU A 44 -8.31 2.79 -8.23
CA LEU A 44 -7.90 1.38 -8.23
C LEU A 44 -9.10 0.43 -8.10
N LEU A 45 -10.10 0.80 -7.28
CA LEU A 45 -11.32 0.01 -7.11
C LEU A 45 -12.20 0.05 -8.37
N VAL A 46 -12.26 1.19 -9.08
CA VAL A 46 -12.97 1.30 -10.37
C VAL A 46 -12.31 0.44 -11.45
N HIS A 47 -11.00 0.26 -11.39
CA HIS A 47 -10.25 -0.65 -12.28
C HIS A 47 -10.41 -2.15 -11.94
N LEU A 48 -11.36 -2.51 -11.07
CA LEU A 48 -11.69 -3.89 -10.68
C LEU A 48 -10.52 -4.65 -10.03
N ILE A 49 -9.58 -3.93 -9.39
CA ILE A 49 -8.49 -4.57 -8.65
C ILE A 49 -9.02 -5.02 -7.29
N PRO A 50 -8.81 -6.29 -6.89
CA PRO A 50 -9.28 -6.76 -5.60
C PRO A 50 -8.66 -5.96 -4.45
N PRO A 51 -9.46 -5.51 -3.46
CA PRO A 51 -8.96 -4.69 -2.35
C PRO A 51 -7.92 -5.44 -1.50
N SER A 52 -7.98 -6.77 -1.46
CA SER A 52 -6.96 -7.60 -0.82
C SER A 52 -5.57 -7.45 -1.45
N VAL A 53 -5.50 -7.33 -2.78
CA VAL A 53 -4.24 -7.12 -3.49
C VAL A 53 -3.71 -5.72 -3.21
N ILE A 54 -4.60 -4.72 -3.21
CA ILE A 54 -4.24 -3.32 -2.93
C ILE A 54 -3.61 -3.19 -1.53
N ILE A 55 -4.26 -3.75 -0.50
CA ILE A 55 -3.79 -3.63 0.90
C ILE A 55 -2.46 -4.36 1.10
N VAL A 56 -2.30 -5.57 0.56
CA VAL A 56 -1.06 -6.34 0.70
C VAL A 56 0.09 -5.63 -0.02
N GLN A 57 -0.14 -5.11 -1.23
CA GLN A 57 0.89 -4.40 -1.97
C GLN A 57 1.26 -3.07 -1.31
N LEU A 58 0.27 -2.31 -0.85
CA LEU A 58 0.49 -1.06 -0.13
C LEU A 58 1.29 -1.29 1.15
N ALA A 59 0.98 -2.34 1.90
CA ALA A 59 1.74 -2.71 3.10
C ALA A 59 3.20 -3.06 2.76
N ASN A 60 3.43 -3.84 1.70
CA ASN A 60 4.78 -4.18 1.25
C ASN A 60 5.58 -2.91 0.86
N ASP A 61 4.98 -2.01 0.08
CA ASP A 61 5.64 -0.76 -0.32
C ASP A 61 5.95 0.13 0.90
N LEU A 62 5.03 0.23 1.87
CA LEU A 62 5.26 0.97 3.10
C LEU A 62 6.38 0.36 3.96
N LEU A 63 6.49 -0.96 4.02
CA LEU A 63 7.58 -1.63 4.76
C LEU A 63 8.97 -1.33 4.21
N THR A 64 9.07 -1.04 2.90
CA THR A 64 10.36 -0.64 2.28
C THR A 64 10.76 0.79 2.58
N GLN A 65 9.78 1.66 2.86
CA GLN A 65 10.00 3.11 3.04
C GLN A 65 10.00 3.55 4.51
N VAL A 66 9.38 2.76 5.40
CA VAL A 66 9.21 3.08 6.82
C VAL A 66 10.26 2.36 7.69
N ASP A 67 10.61 3.01 8.79
CA ASP A 67 11.57 2.54 9.79
C ASP A 67 11.15 1.21 10.46
N GLU A 68 12.13 0.41 10.88
CA GLU A 68 11.98 -0.96 11.40
C GLU A 68 11.01 -1.02 12.60
N ALA A 69 10.99 0.05 13.41
CA ALA A 69 10.16 0.14 14.61
C ALA A 69 8.65 0.13 14.34
N LEU A 70 8.21 0.64 13.18
CA LEU A 70 6.78 0.75 12.82
C LEU A 70 6.29 -0.41 11.94
N ARG A 71 7.21 -1.23 11.41
CA ARG A 71 6.89 -2.42 10.61
C ARG A 71 5.90 -3.37 11.29
N PRO A 72 6.06 -3.77 12.58
CA PRO A 72 5.12 -4.69 13.20
C PRO A 72 3.71 -4.10 13.31
N GLU A 73 3.60 -2.78 13.50
CA GLU A 73 2.32 -2.08 13.58
C GLU A 73 1.64 -2.03 12.21
N ILE A 74 2.38 -1.73 11.14
CA ILE A 74 1.87 -1.73 9.76
C ILE A 74 1.36 -3.12 9.36
N ILE A 75 2.14 -4.17 9.66
CA ILE A 75 1.75 -5.56 9.38
C ILE A 75 0.50 -5.94 10.16
N TYR A 76 0.43 -5.53 11.44
CA TYR A 76 -0.74 -5.76 12.28
C TYR A 76 -1.99 -5.11 11.67
N TRP A 77 -1.94 -3.82 11.30
CA TRP A 77 -3.06 -3.13 10.68
C TRP A 77 -3.43 -3.68 9.31
N ALA A 78 -2.45 -4.10 8.49
CA ALA A 78 -2.70 -4.72 7.20
C ALA A 78 -3.35 -6.12 7.31
N ALA A 79 -2.98 -6.89 8.33
CA ALA A 79 -3.56 -8.20 8.62
C ALA A 79 -4.93 -8.10 9.33
N CYS A 80 -5.13 -7.05 10.13
CA CYS A 80 -6.31 -6.85 10.95
C CYS A 80 -7.48 -6.27 10.14
N ARG A 81 -8.19 -7.13 9.42
CA ARG A 81 -9.40 -6.78 8.64
C ARG A 81 -10.69 -6.66 9.50
N ALA A 82 -10.64 -6.84 10.82
CA ALA A 82 -11.83 -6.92 11.70
C ALA A 82 -11.65 -6.18 13.05
N PRO A 83 -12.74 -5.65 13.67
CA PRO A 83 -12.68 -4.55 14.64
C PRO A 83 -12.26 -4.85 16.09
N ASP A 84 -11.95 -6.09 16.49
CA ASP A 84 -11.95 -6.44 17.93
C ASP A 84 -10.64 -7.05 18.44
N THR A 85 -9.51 -6.39 18.18
CA THR A 85 -8.23 -6.78 18.81
C THR A 85 -7.62 -5.60 19.56
N PRO A 86 -7.28 -5.77 20.85
CA PRO A 86 -6.73 -4.68 21.65
C PRO A 86 -5.38 -4.24 21.06
N SER A 87 -5.25 -2.93 20.86
CA SER A 87 -4.02 -2.29 20.39
C SER A 87 -2.81 -2.75 21.22
N PRO A 88 -1.64 -2.98 20.59
CA PRO A 88 -0.42 -3.40 21.29
C PRO A 88 0.11 -2.37 22.30
N ASN A 89 -0.44 -1.15 22.33
CA ASN A 89 -0.02 -0.08 23.22
C ASN A 89 -0.88 0.08 24.48
N THR A 90 -1.81 -0.85 24.73
CA THR A 90 -2.64 -0.86 25.95
C THR A 90 -2.04 -1.85 26.96
N VAL A 91 -1.19 -1.32 27.84
CA VAL A 91 -0.93 -1.91 29.17
C VAL A 91 -2.15 -1.70 30.05
#